data_AF-A0A956TUV2-F1
#
_entry.id   AF-A0A956TUV2-F1
#
_cell.length_a   1.000
_cell.length_b   1.000
_cell.length_c   1.000
_cell.angle_alpha   90.00
_cell.angle_beta   90.00
_cell.angle_gamma   90.00
#
_symmetry.space_group_name_H-M   'P 1'
#
loop_
_entity.id
_entity.type
_entity.pdbx_description
1 polymer ?
#
loop_
_entity_poly.entity_id
_entity_poly.type
_entity_poly.pdbx_seq_one_letter_code
_entity_poly.pdbx_strand_id
1 'polypeptide(L)'
;GPMAQARARRDQLEKERLALKNQINLEVHNALNAYTQNKERLERYESDLLPTADLLVKKSQRTFEEGKASILFPVNAQQSYVKTRLGYLQVIQVYQQAISDLERAIGSKL
;
A
#
# COMPACT_ATOMS: atom_id res chain seq x y z
N GLY A 1 -4.80 19.49 50.10
CA GLY A 1 -5.92 20.46 50.00
C GLY A 1 -6.32 20.68 48.55
N PRO A 2 -7.46 21.34 48.29
CA PRO A 2 -8.07 21.49 46.95
C PRO A 2 -7.12 22.08 45.90
N MET A 3 -6.27 23.04 46.27
CA MET A 3 -5.27 23.63 45.38
C MET A 3 -4.18 22.64 44.92
N ALA A 4 -3.77 21.71 45.77
CA ALA A 4 -2.80 20.68 45.40
C ALA A 4 -3.41 19.67 44.43
N GLN A 5 -4.68 19.29 44.64
CA GLN A 5 -5.43 18.42 43.73
C GLN A 5 -5.64 19.08 42.36
N ALA A 6 -5.97 20.38 42.33
CA ALA A 6 -6.12 21.14 41.08
C ALA A 6 -4.81 21.21 40.29
N ARG A 7 -3.66 21.42 40.95
CA ARG A 7 -2.34 21.40 40.31
C ARG A 7 -2.01 20.02 39.75
N ALA A 8 -2.16 18.97 40.55
CA ALA A 8 -1.92 17.59 40.09
C ALA A 8 -2.80 17.22 38.88
N ARG A 9 -4.07 17.62 38.88
CA ARG A 9 -4.99 17.39 37.76
C ARG A 9 -4.56 18.15 36.50
N ARG A 10 -4.11 19.40 36.63
CA ARG A 10 -3.60 20.19 35.50
C ARG A 10 -2.34 19.53 34.91
N ASP A 11 -1.40 19.13 35.75
CA ASP A 11 -0.16 18.51 35.30
C ASP A 11 -0.43 17.14 34.65
N GLN A 12 -1.43 16.40 35.13
CA GLN A 12 -1.94 15.19 34.46
C GLN A 12 -2.50 15.49 33.08
N LEU A 13 -3.41 16.46 32.96
CA LEU A 13 -4.01 16.86 31.68
C LEU A 13 -2.96 17.35 30.67
N GLU A 14 -1.91 18.03 31.13
CA GLU A 14 -0.82 18.47 30.27
C GLU A 14 -0.01 17.29 29.72
N LYS A 15 0.27 16.28 30.55
CA LYS A 15 0.90 15.03 30.11
C LYS A 15 0.02 14.25 29.13
N GLU A 16 -1.28 14.14 29.41
CA GLU A 16 -2.25 13.49 28.52
C GLU A 16 -2.33 14.20 27.17
N ARG A 17 -2.36 15.54 27.17
CA ARG A 17 -2.32 16.35 25.94
C ARG A 17 -1.04 16.11 25.14
N LEU A 18 0.12 16.08 25.79
CA LEU A 18 1.40 15.83 25.13
C LEU A 18 1.45 14.41 24.54
N ALA A 19 0.99 13.42 25.29
CA ALA A 19 0.90 12.04 24.82
C ALA A 19 0.00 11.93 23.60
N LEU A 20 -1.19 12.54 23.64
CA LEU A 20 -2.14 12.57 22.52
C LEU A 20 -1.53 13.26 21.29
N LYS A 21 -0.84 14.39 21.47
CA LYS A 21 -0.15 15.08 20.37
C LYS A 21 0.90 14.19 19.72
N ASN A 22 1.71 13.50 20.51
CA ASN A 22 2.74 12.59 20.00
C ASN A 22 2.12 11.39 19.27
N GLN A 23 1.01 10.86 19.79
CA GLN A 23 0.26 9.79 19.15
C GLN A 23 -0.28 10.23 17.78
N ILE A 24 -0.95 11.38 17.70
CA ILE A 24 -1.45 11.93 16.43
C ILE A 24 -0.32 12.12 15.42
N ASN A 25 0.81 12.70 15.86
CA ASN A 25 1.96 12.89 14.98
C ASN A 25 2.50 11.57 14.42
N LEU A 26 2.57 10.52 15.26
CA LEU A 26 3.01 9.20 14.84
C LEU A 26 2.01 8.55 13.87
N GLU A 27 0.71 8.64 14.16
CA GLU A 27 -0.36 8.13 13.29
C GLU A 27 -0.32 8.77 11.90
N VAL A 28 -0.17 10.10 11.83
CA VAL A 28 -0.03 10.83 10.56
C VAL A 28 1.23 10.40 9.79
N HIS A 29 2.38 10.31 10.46
CA HIS A 29 3.61 9.87 9.81
C HIS A 29 3.49 8.45 9.25
N ASN A 30 2.92 7.52 10.02
CA ASN A 30 2.73 6.15 9.58
C ASN A 30 1.77 6.06 8.40
N ALA A 31 0.65 6.79 8.44
CA ALA A 31 -0.32 6.81 7.36
C ALA A 31 0.26 7.42 6.07
N LEU A 32 1.04 8.50 6.18
CA LEU A 32 1.71 9.13 5.03
C LEU A 32 2.74 8.21 4.39
N ASN A 33 3.52 7.51 5.20
CA ASN A 33 4.49 6.53 4.72
C ASN A 33 3.78 5.37 4.00
N ALA A 34 2.70 4.84 4.58
CA ALA A 34 1.91 3.78 3.96
C ALA A 34 1.30 4.23 2.63
N TYR A 35 0.74 5.44 2.56
CA TYR A 35 0.22 6.03 1.33
C TYR A 35 1.29 6.11 0.25
N THR A 36 2.44 6.71 0.56
CA THR A 36 3.54 6.91 -0.40
C THR A 36 4.07 5.57 -0.92
N GLN A 37 4.33 4.61 -0.03
CA GLN A 37 4.83 3.29 -0.42
C GLN A 37 3.84 2.53 -1.32
N ASN A 38 2.53 2.59 -1.01
CA ASN A 38 1.53 1.91 -1.82
C ASN A 38 1.27 2.61 -3.15
N LYS A 39 1.42 3.93 -3.21
CA LYS A 39 1.42 4.68 -4.47
C LYS A 39 2.55 4.22 -5.38
N GLU A 40 3.78 4.23 -4.90
CA GLU A 40 4.94 3.76 -5.68
C GLU A 40 4.80 2.30 -6.10
N ARG A 41 4.22 1.46 -5.22
CA ARG A 41 3.96 0.05 -5.54
C ARG A 41 2.95 -0.08 -6.67
N LEU A 42 1.88 0.71 -6.64
CA LEU A 42 0.87 0.75 -7.70
C LEU A 42 1.51 1.16 -9.03
N GLU A 43 2.29 2.24 -9.02
CA GLU A 43 3.02 2.74 -10.19
C GLU A 43 3.94 1.67 -10.78
N ARG A 44 4.69 0.92 -9.96
CA ARG A 44 5.54 -0.19 -10.45
C ARG A 44 4.75 -1.32 -11.10
N TYR A 45 3.55 -1.62 -10.61
CA TYR A 45 2.70 -2.62 -11.25
C TYR A 45 2.28 -2.18 -12.65
N GLU A 46 1.89 -0.91 -12.79
CA GLU A 46 1.41 -0.32 -14.05
C GLU A 46 2.55 -0.14 -15.06
N SER A 47 3.71 0.36 -14.63
CA SER A 47 4.81 0.73 -15.51
C SER A 47 5.73 -0.42 -15.91
N ASP A 48 5.79 -1.49 -15.10
CA ASP A 48 6.75 -2.59 -15.30
C ASP A 48 6.08 -3.98 -15.21
N LEU A 49 5.53 -4.35 -14.05
CA LEU A 49 5.15 -5.75 -13.81
C LEU A 49 4.06 -6.25 -14.77
N LEU A 50 3.03 -5.45 -15.02
CA LEU A 50 1.95 -5.81 -15.95
C LEU A 50 2.44 -5.86 -17.41
N PRO A 51 3.13 -4.83 -17.94
CA PRO A 51 3.73 -4.89 -19.28
C PRO A 51 4.67 -6.08 -19.47
N THR A 52 5.57 -6.33 -18.51
CA THR A 52 6.54 -7.42 -18.56
C THR A 52 5.85 -8.78 -18.58
N ALA A 53 4.81 -8.97 -17.77
CA ALA A 53 4.04 -10.21 -17.76
C ALA A 53 3.25 -10.43 -19.06
N ASP A 54 2.66 -9.38 -19.64
CA ASP A 54 1.98 -9.45 -20.94
C ASP A 54 2.95 -9.81 -22.08
N LEU A 55 4.13 -9.18 -22.09
CA LEU A 55 5.18 -9.47 -23.06
C LEU A 55 5.64 -10.93 -22.96
N LEU A 56 5.76 -11.47 -21.74
CA LEU A 56 6.12 -12.87 -21.53
C LEU A 56 5.08 -13.82 -22.12
N VAL A 57 3.78 -13.54 -21.94
CA VAL A 57 2.70 -14.33 -22.57
C VAL A 57 2.85 -14.32 -24.09
N LYS A 58 2.97 -13.15 -24.71
CA LYS A 58 3.14 -13.01 -26.17
C LYS A 58 4.38 -13.75 -26.69
N LYS A 59 5.51 -13.62 -25.99
CA LYS A 59 6.77 -14.30 -26.37
C LYS A 59 6.64 -15.82 -26.22
N SER A 60 5.99 -16.28 -25.17
CA SER A 60 5.81 -17.72 -24.91
C SER A 60 4.91 -18.38 -25.95
N GLN A 61 3.84 -17.71 -26.38
CA GLN A 61 2.97 -18.15 -27.47
C GLN A 61 3.75 -18.30 -28.76
N ARG A 62 4.49 -17.26 -29.17
CA ARG A 62 5.32 -17.32 -30.39
C ARG A 62 6.36 -18.44 -30.34
N THR A 63 7.01 -18.62 -29.19
CA THR A 63 8.04 -19.67 -29.04
C THR A 63 7.44 -21.07 -29.19
N PHE A 64 6.22 -21.28 -28.69
CA PHE A 64 5.48 -22.53 -28.88
C PHE A 64 5.05 -22.72 -30.35
N GLU A 65 4.50 -21.68 -30.99
CA GLU A 65 4.09 -21.70 -32.40
C GLU A 65 5.25 -22.00 -33.36
N GLU A 66 6.45 -21.51 -33.03
CA GLU A 66 7.69 -21.80 -33.76
C GLU A 66 8.23 -23.23 -33.50
N GLY A 67 7.57 -24.03 -32.65
CA GLY A 67 7.99 -25.37 -32.27
C GLY A 67 9.22 -25.43 -31.35
N LYS A 68 9.61 -24.29 -30.77
CA LYS A 68 10.83 -24.15 -29.94
C LYS A 68 10.59 -24.39 -28.45
N ALA A 69 9.34 -24.55 -28.03
CA ALA A 69 8.97 -24.88 -26.66
C ALA A 69 7.74 -25.79 -26.64
N SER A 70 7.53 -26.48 -25.52
CA SER A 70 6.30 -27.24 -25.29
C SER A 70 5.13 -26.32 -24.94
N ILE A 71 3.91 -26.83 -25.06
CA ILE A 71 2.67 -26.13 -24.69
C ILE A 71 2.65 -25.66 -23.23
N LEU A 72 3.45 -26.27 -22.35
CA LEU A 72 3.55 -25.86 -20.95
C LEU A 72 4.15 -24.45 -20.78
N PHE A 73 4.96 -23.99 -21.74
CA PHE A 73 5.58 -22.68 -21.66
C PHE A 73 4.55 -21.53 -21.68
N PRO A 74 3.65 -21.43 -22.67
CA PRO A 74 2.58 -20.43 -22.64
C PRO A 74 1.58 -20.62 -21.51
N VAL A 75 1.29 -21.85 -21.08
CA VAL A 75 0.42 -22.10 -19.92
C VAL A 75 1.02 -21.48 -18.65
N ASN A 76 2.32 -21.69 -18.39
CA ASN A 76 3.00 -21.12 -17.24
C ASN A 76 3.10 -19.59 -17.31
N ALA A 77 3.38 -19.04 -18.49
CA ALA A 77 3.38 -17.60 -18.70
C ALA A 77 2.00 -16.98 -18.41
N GLN A 78 0.93 -17.61 -18.88
CA GLN A 78 -0.44 -17.17 -18.62
C GLN A 78 -0.79 -17.23 -17.12
N GLN A 79 -0.38 -18.30 -16.42
CA GLN A 79 -0.57 -18.39 -14.96
C GLN A 79 0.16 -17.26 -14.22
N SER A 80 1.40 -16.98 -14.60
CA SER A 80 2.17 -15.86 -14.03
C SER A 80 1.50 -14.52 -14.31
N TYR A 81 1.00 -14.29 -15.53
CA TYR A 81 0.26 -13.07 -15.88
C TYR A 81 -1.01 -12.89 -15.03
N VAL A 82 -1.79 -13.95 -14.83
CA VAL A 82 -2.97 -13.91 -13.96
C VAL A 82 -2.58 -13.58 -12.52
N LYS A 83 -1.52 -14.20 -11.98
CA LYS A 83 -1.01 -13.90 -10.64
C LYS A 83 -0.59 -12.43 -10.51
N THR A 84 0.10 -11.88 -11.51
CA THR A 84 0.49 -10.46 -11.52
C THR A 84 -0.75 -9.55 -11.53
N ARG A 85 -1.78 -9.87 -12.31
CA ARG A 85 -3.04 -9.10 -12.31
C ARG A 85 -3.77 -9.16 -10.96
N LEU A 86 -3.81 -10.31 -10.30
CA LEU A 86 -4.36 -10.43 -8.95
C LEU A 86 -3.57 -9.59 -7.94
N GLY A 87 -2.24 -9.61 -8.03
CA GLY A 87 -1.38 -8.76 -7.21
C GLY A 87 -1.64 -7.27 -7.42
N TYR A 88 -1.85 -6.84 -8.67
CA TYR A 88 -2.22 -5.46 -9.00
C TYR A 88 -3.53 -5.04 -8.33
N LEU A 89 -4.59 -5.86 -8.46
CA LEU A 89 -5.88 -5.58 -7.82
C LEU A 89 -5.76 -5.47 -6.29
N GLN A 90 -4.93 -6.31 -5.68
CA GLN A 90 -4.67 -6.23 -4.25
C GLN A 90 -3.93 -4.95 -3.87
N VAL A 91 -2.97 -4.50 -4.68
CA VAL A 91 -2.28 -3.21 -4.44
C VAL A 91 -3.22 -2.02 -4.58
N ILE A 92 -4.15 -2.03 -5.54
CA ILE A 92 -5.19 -0.99 -5.62
C ILE A 92 -5.99 -0.94 -4.33
N GLN A 93 -6.46 -2.08 -3.83
CA GLN A 93 -7.23 -2.14 -2.58
C GLN A 93 -6.43 -1.58 -1.40
N VAL A 94 -5.17 -1.98 -1.25
CA VAL A 94 -4.30 -1.50 -0.16
C VAL A 94 -4.01 0.00 -0.31
N TYR A 95 -3.82 0.49 -1.53
CA TYR A 95 -3.61 1.92 -1.78
C TYR A 95 -4.85 2.76 -1.42
N GLN A 96 -6.05 2.30 -1.78
CA GLN A 96 -7.31 2.96 -1.39
C GLN A 96 -7.52 2.98 0.12
N GLN A 97 -7.13 1.89 0.82
CA GLN A 97 -7.13 1.86 2.27
C GLN A 97 -6.14 2.88 2.85
N ALA A 98 -4.93 2.96 2.29
CA ALA A 98 -3.91 3.90 2.74
C ALA A 98 -4.33 5.38 2.54
N ILE A 99 -5.06 5.69 1.46
CA ILE A 99 -5.71 7.00 1.28
C ILE A 99 -6.67 7.27 2.43
N SER A 100 -7.60 6.34 2.68
CA SER A 100 -8.63 6.50 3.73
C SER A 100 -8.02 6.65 5.13
N ASP A 101 -6.93 5.93 5.40
CA ASP A 101 -6.22 6.00 6.68
C ASP A 101 -5.47 7.33 6.84
N LEU A 102 -4.86 7.84 5.76
CA LEU A 102 -4.22 9.15 5.77
C LEU A 102 -5.26 10.28 5.95
N GLU A 103 -6.38 10.24 5.23
CA GLU A 103 -7.48 11.20 5.40
C GLU A 103 -7.99 11.24 6.86
N ARG A 104 -8.14 10.06 7.48
CA ARG A 104 -8.53 9.95 8.88
C ARG A 104 -7.49 10.56 9.80
N ALA A 105 -6.20 10.29 9.56
CA ALA A 105 -5.12 10.78 10.40
C ALA A 105 -4.96 12.30 10.33
N ILE A 106 -5.15 12.91 9.15
CA ILE A 106 -5.05 14.37 8.97
C ILE A 106 -6.37 15.11 9.27
N GLY A 107 -7.49 14.39 9.36
CA GLY A 107 -8.81 14.96 9.64
C GLY A 107 -9.43 15.70 8.45
N SER A 108 -8.93 15.46 7.23
CA SER A 108 -9.42 16.07 5.99
C SER A 108 -9.33 15.10 4.82
N LYS A 109 -10.08 15.36 3.76
CA LYS A 109 -9.94 14.62 2.50
C LYS A 109 -8.66 15.01 1.77
N LEU A 110 -8.12 14.07 0.98
CA LEU A 110 -7.00 14.30 0.06
C LEU A 110 -7.45 14.95 -1.25
#